data_AF-A0A3D1BPA5-F1
#
_entry.id   AF-A0A3D1BPA5-F1
#
_cell.length_a   1.000
_cell.length_b   1.000
_cell.length_c   1.000
_cell.angle_alpha   90.00
_cell.angle_beta   90.00
_cell.angle_gamma   90.00
#
_symmetry.space_group_name_H-M   'P 1'
#
loop_
_entity.id
_entity.type
_entity.pdbx_description
1 polymer ?
#
loop_
_entity_poly.entity_id
_entity_poly.type
_entity_poly.pdbx_seq_one_letter_code
_entity_poly.pdbx_strand_id
1 'polypeptide(L)' 'MIITKKRDFQKLMENINNYSRFFLLGCSECATLCGTGGEKELDEMKEALEAEGKEVTGTFV' A
#
# COMPACT_ATOMS: atom_id res chain seq x y z
N MET A 1 -20.22 0.25 -11.00
CA MET A 1 -18.76 0.07 -10.89
C MET A 1 -18.33 0.67 -9.56
N ILE A 2 -17.85 -0.14 -8.62
CA ILE A 2 -17.32 0.35 -7.34
C ILE A 2 -15.87 0.77 -7.62
N ILE A 3 -15.56 2.05 -7.46
CA ILE A 3 -14.22 2.61 -7.75
C ILE A 3 -13.50 2.81 -6.42
N THR A 4 -12.35 2.17 -6.27
CA THR A 4 -11.47 2.38 -5.11
C THR A 4 -10.73 3.70 -5.25
N LYS A 5 -10.47 4.37 -4.14
CA LYS A 5 -9.63 5.57 -4.09
C LYS A 5 -8.43 5.31 -3.20
N LYS A 6 -7.25 5.81 -3.60
CA LYS A 6 -6.06 5.82 -2.72
C LYS A 6 -6.46 6.51 -1.42
N ARG A 7 -6.17 5.84 -0.30
CA ARG A 7 -6.39 6.38 1.04
C ARG A 7 -5.38 7.50 1.29
N ASP A 8 -5.77 8.48 2.10
CA ASP A 8 -4.84 9.55 2.50
C ASP A 8 -3.63 8.95 3.23
N PHE A 9 -2.43 9.29 2.75
CA PHE A 9 -1.19 8.67 3.21
C PHE A 9 -0.86 9.05 4.66
N GLN A 10 -1.10 10.30 5.07
CA GLN A 10 -0.84 10.71 6.45
C GLN A 10 -1.76 9.98 7.42
N LYS A 11 -3.05 9.93 7.09
CA LYS A 11 -4.01 9.19 7.91
C LYS A 11 -3.68 7.71 7.97
N LEU A 12 -3.19 7.12 6.88
CA LEU A 12 -2.70 5.75 6.89
C LEU A 12 -1.54 5.62 7.88
N MET A 13 -0.52 6.47 7.77
CA MET A 13 0.66 6.43 8.63
C MET A 13 0.35 6.58 10.11
N GLU A 14 -0.57 7.46 10.49
CA GLU A 14 -1.05 7.56 11.87
C GLU A 14 -1.68 6.26 12.36
N ASN A 15 -2.54 5.63 11.55
CA ASN A 15 -3.19 4.37 11.92
C ASN A 15 -2.18 3.24 12.09
N ILE A 16 -1.13 3.23 11.24
CA ILE A 16 -0.13 2.18 11.23
C ILE A 16 1.13 2.54 12.02
N ASN A 17 1.14 3.62 12.80
CA ASN A 17 2.32 4.08 13.54
C ASN A 17 2.78 3.08 14.62
N ASN A 18 1.83 2.36 15.22
CA ASN A 18 2.12 1.35 16.25
C ASN A 18 2.62 0.01 15.70
N TYR A 19 2.76 -0.13 14.37
CA TYR A 19 3.18 -1.37 13.72
C TYR A 19 4.49 -1.16 12.97
N SER A 20 5.38 -2.13 13.07
CA SER A 20 6.74 -2.03 12.53
C SER A 20 6.95 -2.86 11.25
N ARG A 21 6.07 -3.83 10.99
CA ARG A 21 6.19 -4.79 9.88
C ARG A 21 4.90 -4.87 9.08
N PHE A 22 5.01 -4.82 7.76
CA PHE A 22 3.87 -4.81 6.85
C PHE A 22 4.06 -5.82 5.72
N PHE A 23 2.97 -6.47 5.35
CA PHE A 23 2.89 -7.29 4.14
C PHE A 23 1.89 -6.64 3.20
N LEU A 24 2.31 -6.31 1.99
CA LEU A 24 1.44 -5.60 1.05
C LEU A 24 0.74 -6.59 0.12
N LEU A 25 -0.57 -6.39 -0.04
CA LEU A 25 -1.43 -7.20 -0.90
C LEU A 25 -2.06 -6.29 -1.95
N GLY A 26 -1.74 -6.57 -3.21
CA GLY A 26 -2.35 -5.98 -4.38
C GLY A 26 -3.45 -6.87 -4.95
N CYS A 27 -4.16 -6.35 -5.94
CA CYS A 27 -5.12 -7.11 -6.72
C CYS A 27 -4.91 -6.82 -8.21
N SER A 28 -4.60 -7.87 -8.95
CA SER A 28 -4.33 -7.87 -10.39
C SER A 28 -5.51 -7.44 -11.29
N GLU A 29 -6.73 -7.30 -10.77
CA GLU A 29 -7.91 -6.97 -11.55
C GLU A 29 -8.44 -5.56 -11.22
N CYS A 30 -9.33 -5.44 -10.24
CA CYS A 30 -10.07 -4.21 -10.00
C CYS A 30 -9.21 -3.10 -9.37
N ALA A 31 -8.25 -3.44 -8.50
CA ALA A 31 -7.38 -2.45 -7.86
C ALA A 31 -6.31 -1.90 -8.82
N THR A 32 -5.81 -2.74 -9.73
CA THR A 32 -4.90 -2.33 -10.81
C THR A 32 -5.61 -1.39 -11.79
N LEU A 33 -6.85 -1.71 -12.18
CA LEU A 33 -7.68 -0.84 -13.03
C LEU A 33 -7.95 0.53 -12.39
N CYS A 34 -8.06 0.59 -11.06
CA CYS A 34 -8.29 1.83 -10.32
C CYS A 34 -6.98 2.55 -9.92
N GLY A 35 -5.81 1.98 -10.18
CA GLY A 35 -4.51 2.56 -9.78
C GLY A 35 -4.34 2.66 -8.27
N THR A 36 -4.88 1.72 -7.51
CA THR A 36 -4.83 1.71 -6.04
C THR A 36 -4.18 0.46 -5.44
N GLY A 37 -3.69 -0.47 -6.25
CA GLY A 37 -3.22 -1.77 -5.76
C GLY A 37 -2.67 -2.70 -6.84
N GLY A 38 -2.20 -2.16 -7.97
CA GLY A 38 -1.35 -2.89 -8.88
C GLY A 38 0.10 -2.93 -8.40
N GLU A 39 0.96 -3.64 -9.14
CA GLU A 39 2.37 -3.84 -8.81
C GLU A 39 3.12 -2.51 -8.58
N LYS A 40 2.88 -1.50 -9.44
CA LYS A 40 3.48 -0.17 -9.29
C LYS A 40 3.06 0.53 -8.00
N GLU A 41 1.78 0.47 -7.65
CA GLU A 41 1.30 1.10 -6.40
C GLU A 41 1.84 0.39 -5.16
N LEU A 42 2.07 -0.93 -5.23
CA LEU A 42 2.71 -1.65 -4.14
C LEU A 42 4.18 -1.26 -3.97
N ASP A 43 4.90 -1.06 -5.08
CA ASP A 43 6.30 -0.63 -5.06
C ASP A 43 6.43 0.78 -4.47
N GLU A 44 5.60 1.73 -4.94
CA GLU A 44 5.51 3.08 -4.38
C GLU A 44 5.19 3.06 -2.87
N MET A 45 4.24 2.22 -2.46
CA MET A 45 3.84 2.10 -1.06
C MET A 45 4.96 1.49 -0.21
N LYS A 46 5.70 0.53 -0.77
CA LYS A 46 6.85 -0.07 -0.11
C LYS A 46 7.94 0.96 0.15
N GLU A 47 8.35 1.71 -0.88
CA GLU A 47 9.37 2.76 -0.72
C GLU A 47 8.96 3.80 0.32
N ALA A 48 7.69 4.21 0.31
CA ALA A 48 7.18 5.19 1.25
C ALA A 48 7.11 4.66 2.70
N LEU A 49 6.81 3.37 2.90
CA LEU A 49 6.86 2.71 4.20
C LEU A 49 8.30 2.55 4.70
N GLU A 50 9.22 2.13 3.83
CA GLU A 50 10.63 1.97 4.17
C GLU A 50 11.28 3.32 4.51
N ALA A 51 10.90 4.41 3.82
CA ALA A 51 11.34 5.77 4.14
C ALA A 51 10.86 6.25 5.53
N GLU A 52 9.69 5.80 5.98
CA GLU A 52 9.15 6.04 7.33
C GLU A 52 9.76 5.10 8.39
N GLY A 53 10.71 4.22 8.01
CA GLY A 53 11.37 3.27 8.92
C GLY A 53 10.54 2.03 9.22
N LYS A 54 9.56 1.70 8.37
CA LYS A 54 8.69 0.53 8.51
C LYS A 54 9.19 -0.58 7.58
N GLU A 55 9.28 -1.80 8.11
CA GLU A 55 9.79 -2.95 7.37
C GLU A 55 8.68 -3.59 6.54
N VAL A 56 8.89 -3.71 5.21
CA VAL A 56 7.97 -4.45 4.34
C VAL A 56 8.50 -5.87 4.15
N THR A 57 7.80 -6.85 4.72
CA THR A 57 8.22 -8.26 4.74
C THR A 57 7.96 -8.98 3.42
N GLY A 58 7.14 -8.40 2.55
CA GLY A 58 6.87 -8.91 1.21
C GLY A 58 5.67 -8.23 0.56
N THR A 59 5.53 -8.47 -0.74
CA THR A 59 4.44 -7.96 -1.56
C THR A 59 3.87 -9.11 -2.40
N PHE A 60 2.56 -9.15 -2.58
CA PHE A 60 1.88 -10.12 -3.45
C PHE A 60 0.75 -9.42 -4.22
N VAL A 61 0.56 -9.75 -5.50
CA VAL A 61 -0.38 -9.12 -6.45
C VAL A 61 -1.28 -10.16 -7.10
#